data_AF-A0A7W0X923-F1
#
_entry.id   AF-A0A7W0X923-F1
#
_cell.length_a   1.000
_cell.length_b   1.000
_cell.length_c   1.000
_cell.angle_alpha   90.00
_cell.angle_beta   90.00
_cell.angle_gamma   90.00
#
_symmetry.space_group_name_H-M   'P 1'
#
loop_
_entity.id
_entity.type
_entity.pdbx_description
1 polymer ?
#
loop_
_entity_poly.entity_id
_entity_poly.type
_entity_poly.pdbx_seq_one_letter_code
_entity_poly.pdbx_strand_id
1 'polypeptide(L)'
;MSRSRFFINTQDGRAATPWQLAEAGLVDDEDVPVSPWHPISGPSDASTMWYAVLVKRVRGVFIGMLCIRHGDRQASLEAQGWTEVHWEAIGV
;
A
#
# COMPACT_ATOMS: atom_id res chain seq x y z
N MET A 1 -19.01 -0.23 1.01
CA MET A 1 -17.65 -0.66 1.38
C MET A 1 -16.68 0.40 0.87
N SER A 2 -15.74 0.87 1.70
CA SER A 2 -14.69 1.80 1.24
C SER A 2 -13.79 1.08 0.24
N ARG A 3 -13.65 1.60 -0.99
CA ARG A 3 -12.70 1.07 -1.97
C ARG A 3 -11.29 1.59 -1.62
N SER A 4 -10.42 0.71 -1.12
CA SER A 4 -9.00 1.05 -0.91
C SER A 4 -8.30 1.28 -2.25
N ARG A 5 -7.46 2.34 -2.32
CA ARG A 5 -6.67 2.72 -3.51
C ARG A 5 -5.38 1.93 -3.68
N PHE A 6 -4.85 1.36 -2.60
CA PHE A 6 -3.56 0.66 -2.58
C PHE A 6 -3.68 -0.64 -1.79
N PHE A 7 -2.86 -1.60 -2.18
CA PHE A 7 -2.72 -2.91 -1.56
C PHE A 7 -1.27 -3.15 -1.19
N ILE A 8 -1.03 -3.96 -0.16
CA ILE A 8 0.28 -4.40 0.31
C ILE A 8 0.39 -5.91 0.15
N ASN A 9 1.48 -6.37 -0.46
CA ASN A 9 1.88 -7.77 -0.40
C ASN A 9 2.52 -8.03 0.97
N THR A 10 1.84 -8.84 1.79
CA THR A 10 2.26 -9.08 3.18
C THR A 10 3.52 -9.95 3.31
N GLN A 11 3.97 -10.58 2.23
CA GLN A 11 5.16 -11.44 2.23
C GLN A 11 6.44 -10.69 1.85
N ASP A 12 6.36 -9.75 0.91
CA ASP A 12 7.55 -9.06 0.37
C ASP A 12 7.53 -7.53 0.48
N GLY A 13 6.41 -6.94 0.90
CA GLY A 13 6.29 -5.50 1.14
C GLY A 13 6.04 -4.66 -0.11
N ARG A 14 5.85 -5.26 -1.29
CA ARG A 14 5.43 -4.54 -2.50
C ARG A 14 4.07 -3.89 -2.30
N ALA A 15 3.87 -2.72 -2.91
CA ALA A 15 2.58 -2.06 -2.95
C ALA A 15 2.09 -1.92 -4.39
N ALA A 16 0.78 -2.09 -4.60
CA ALA A 16 0.17 -2.01 -5.92
C ALA A 16 -1.21 -1.35 -5.85
N THR A 17 -1.67 -0.82 -6.98
CA THR A 17 -3.04 -0.34 -7.16
C THR A 17 -3.97 -1.49 -7.58
N PRO A 18 -5.30 -1.37 -7.36
CA PRO A 18 -6.24 -2.39 -7.81
C PRO A 18 -6.15 -2.69 -9.31
N TRP A 19 -5.93 -1.66 -10.16
CA TRP A 19 -5.77 -1.85 -11.60
C TRP A 19 -4.52 -2.69 -11.94
N GLN A 20 -3.38 -2.42 -11.31
CA GLN A 20 -2.15 -3.20 -11.52
C GLN A 20 -2.31 -4.66 -11.11
N LEU A 21 -3.07 -4.94 -10.05
CA LEU A 21 -3.35 -6.31 -9.62
C LEU A 21 -4.27 -7.04 -10.59
N ALA A 22 -5.30 -6.36 -11.10
CA ALA A 22 -6.20 -6.91 -12.11
C ALA A 22 -5.46 -7.23 -13.42
N GLU A 23 -4.64 -6.31 -13.92
CA GLU A 23 -3.81 -6.52 -15.12
C GLU A 23 -2.84 -7.69 -14.96
N ALA A 24 -2.34 -7.92 -13.76
CA ALA A 24 -1.45 -9.04 -13.44
C ALA A 24 -2.17 -10.37 -13.19
N GLY A 25 -3.51 -10.41 -13.26
CA GLY A 25 -4.29 -11.62 -12.93
C GLY A 25 -4.21 -12.02 -11.45
N LEU A 26 -3.96 -11.06 -10.55
CA LEU A 26 -3.83 -11.26 -9.10
C LEU A 26 -5.13 -10.93 -8.36
N VAL A 27 -6.27 -11.18 -8.99
CA VAL A 27 -7.62 -11.02 -8.44
C VAL A 27 -8.40 -12.32 -8.64
N ASP A 28 -9.42 -12.55 -7.82
CA ASP A 28 -10.37 -13.66 -7.98
C ASP A 28 -11.52 -13.31 -8.96
N ASP A 29 -12.49 -14.22 -9.09
CA ASP A 29 -13.65 -14.07 -9.98
C ASP A 29 -14.57 -12.89 -9.60
N GLU A 30 -14.41 -12.31 -8.40
CA GLU A 30 -15.15 -11.14 -7.92
C GLU A 30 -14.30 -9.85 -7.99
N ASP A 31 -13.19 -9.86 -8.73
CA ASP A 31 -12.20 -8.77 -8.85
C ASP A 31 -11.55 -8.38 -7.51
N VAL A 32 -11.53 -9.29 -6.53
CA VAL A 32 -10.90 -9.07 -5.23
C VAL A 32 -9.46 -9.56 -5.25
N PRO A 33 -8.47 -8.74 -4.82
CA PRO A 33 -7.09 -9.19 -4.75
C PRO A 33 -6.90 -10.46 -3.93
N VAL A 34 -6.21 -11.44 -4.52
CA VAL A 34 -5.90 -12.71 -3.85
C VAL A 34 -4.73 -12.55 -2.87
N SER A 35 -4.64 -13.48 -1.91
CA SER A 35 -3.48 -13.58 -1.01
C SER A 35 -2.15 -13.62 -1.79
N PRO A 36 -1.08 -12.94 -1.33
CA PRO A 36 -0.93 -12.25 -0.05
C PRO A 36 -1.23 -10.75 -0.10
N TRP A 37 -2.02 -10.27 -1.05
CA TRP A 37 -2.36 -8.85 -1.21
C TRP A 37 -3.50 -8.44 -0.29
N HIS A 38 -3.26 -7.43 0.55
CA HIS A 38 -4.26 -6.90 1.47
C HIS A 38 -4.48 -5.40 1.27
N PRO A 39 -5.71 -4.89 1.42
CA PRO A 39 -6.00 -3.48 1.24
C PRO A 39 -5.31 -2.63 2.31
N ILE A 40 -4.71 -1.52 1.87
CA ILE A 40 -4.26 -0.46 2.78
C ILE A 40 -5.46 0.45 3.06
N SER A 41 -5.80 0.61 4.33
CA SER A 41 -6.91 1.48 4.75
C SER A 41 -6.59 2.94 4.45
N GLY A 42 -7.55 3.66 3.85
CA GLY A 42 -7.48 5.09 3.67
C GLY A 42 -8.59 5.65 2.78
N PRO A 43 -8.50 6.95 2.44
CA PRO A 43 -9.49 7.62 1.59
C PRO A 43 -9.57 6.99 0.19
N SER A 44 -10.78 6.90 -0.36
CA SER A 44 -11.01 6.35 -1.69
C SER A 44 -10.43 7.20 -2.83
N ASP A 45 -10.09 8.46 -2.54
CA ASP A 45 -9.50 9.43 -3.45
C ASP A 45 -7.97 9.58 -3.28
N ALA A 46 -7.34 8.80 -2.38
CA ALA A 46 -5.91 8.88 -2.12
C ALA A 46 -5.06 8.69 -3.40
N SER A 47 -4.12 9.60 -3.65
CA SER A 47 -3.17 9.55 -4.74
C SER A 47 -1.73 9.71 -4.23
N THR A 48 -0.76 9.17 -4.97
CA THR A 48 0.67 9.32 -4.63
C THR A 48 1.16 10.76 -4.69
N MET A 49 0.40 11.69 -5.27
CA MET A 49 0.70 13.12 -5.24
C MET A 49 0.60 13.71 -3.82
N TRP A 50 -0.36 13.22 -3.02
CA TRP A 50 -0.62 13.73 -1.66
C TRP A 50 -0.29 12.74 -0.57
N TYR A 51 -0.32 11.43 -0.86
CA TYR A 51 -0.11 10.37 0.10
C TYR A 51 1.17 9.58 -0.19
N ALA A 52 1.98 9.38 0.84
CA ALA A 52 3.03 8.39 0.88
C ALA A 52 2.41 7.03 1.21
N VAL A 53 2.79 5.99 0.44
CA VAL A 53 2.53 4.60 0.78
C VAL A 53 3.70 4.15 1.65
N LEU A 54 3.42 3.89 2.93
CA LEU A 54 4.43 3.48 3.89
C LEU A 54 4.31 1.98 4.18
N VAL A 55 5.45 1.31 4.26
CA VAL A 55 5.56 -0.11 4.60
C VAL A 55 6.41 -0.29 5.86
N LYS A 56 6.05 -1.27 6.69
CA LYS A 56 6.85 -1.69 7.84
C LYS A 56 6.76 -3.20 8.02
N ARG A 57 7.88 -3.84 8.37
CA ARG A 57 7.90 -5.26 8.75
C ARG A 57 7.60 -5.41 10.24
N VAL A 58 6.58 -6.21 10.57
CA VAL A 58 6.14 -6.47 11.93
C VAL A 58 5.97 -7.97 12.11
N ARG A 59 6.69 -8.57 13.07
CA ARG A 59 6.58 -10.00 13.42
C ARG A 59 6.60 -10.95 12.19
N GLY A 60 7.45 -10.65 11.22
CA GLY A 60 7.64 -11.47 10.02
C GLY A 60 6.78 -11.11 8.82
N VAL A 61 5.72 -10.30 8.98
CA VAL A 61 4.83 -9.86 7.88
C VAL A 61 5.00 -8.37 7.59
N PHE A 62 4.65 -7.95 6.37
CA PHE A 62 4.62 -6.54 5.98
C PHE A 62 3.22 -5.94 6.20
N ILE A 63 3.18 -4.75 6.79
CA ILE A 63 1.96 -3.94 6.93
C ILE A 63 2.12 -2.63 6.17
N GLY A 64 1.01 -2.11 5.64
CA GLY A 64 0.96 -0.87 4.88
C GLY A 64 0.10 0.19 5.57
N MET A 65 0.45 1.47 5.37
CA MET A 65 -0.42 2.60 5.72
C MET A 65 -0.26 3.75 4.73
N LEU A 66 -1.28 4.61 4.66
CA LEU A 66 -1.19 5.89 3.95
C LEU A 66 -0.91 7.02 4.93
N CYS A 67 0.01 7.90 4.55
CA CYS A 67 0.31 9.14 5.28
C CYS A 67 0.31 10.31 4.31
N ILE A 68 -0.20 11.48 4.70
CA ILE A 68 -0.05 12.70 3.90
C ILE A 68 1.44 13.03 3.81
N ARG A 69 1.91 13.35 2.59
CA ARG A 69 3.31 13.72 2.29
C ARG A 69 3.69 15.05 2.91
N HIS A 70 5.00 15.26 3.08
CA HIS A 70 5.62 16.55 3.43
C HIS A 70 5.09 17.17 4.74
N GLY A 71 4.64 16.33 5.68
CA GLY A 71 4.27 16.75 7.02
C GLY A 71 5.11 16.04 8.08
N ASP A 72 5.16 16.61 9.29
CA ASP A 72 5.92 16.08 10.44
C ASP A 72 5.55 14.62 10.78
N ARG A 73 4.32 14.22 10.45
CA ARG A 73 3.84 12.85 10.63
C ARG A 73 4.65 11.83 9.82
N GLN A 74 5.05 12.16 8.59
CA GLN A 74 5.84 11.26 7.76
C GLN A 74 7.21 11.01 8.39
N ALA A 75 7.92 12.07 8.78
CA ALA A 75 9.22 11.96 9.44
C ALA A 75 9.14 11.18 10.76
N SER A 76 8.06 11.38 11.54
CA SER A 76 7.81 10.61 12.77
C SER A 76 7.62 9.11 12.51
N LEU A 77 6.95 8.74 11.42
CA LEU A 77 6.75 7.35 11.04
C LEU A 77 8.05 6.72 10.54
N GLU A 78 8.83 7.45 9.73
CA GLU A 78 10.15 7.00 9.29
C GLU A 78 11.09 6.73 10.46
N ALA A 79 11.11 7.62 11.47
CA ALA A 79 11.86 7.40 12.71
C ALA A 79 11.37 6.16 13.50
N GLN A 80 10.13 5.74 13.31
CA GLN A 80 9.56 4.51 13.88
C GLN A 80 9.81 3.27 13.01
N GLY A 81 10.61 3.37 11.95
CA GLY A 81 10.96 2.26 11.06
C GLY A 81 9.93 1.97 9.98
N TRP A 82 9.08 2.94 9.63
CA TRP A 82 8.33 2.90 8.37
C TRP A 82 9.23 3.34 7.22
N THR A 83 9.01 2.79 6.04
CA THR A 83 9.73 3.15 4.82
C THR A 83 8.74 3.51 3.74
N GLU A 84 8.99 4.59 3.02
CA GLU A 84 8.18 4.94 1.86
C GLU A 84 8.46 3.98 0.69
N VAL A 85 7.38 3.42 0.13
CA VAL A 85 7.43 2.81 -1.20
C VAL A 85 7.36 3.96 -2.21
N HIS A 86 8.50 4.22 -2.86
CA HIS A 86 8.55 5.27 -3.89
C HIS A 86 7.52 4.98 -4.98
N TRP A 87 6.92 6.03 -5.55
CA TRP A 87 5.81 5.86 -6.50
C TRP A 87 6.20 5.06 -7.76
N GLU A 88 7.48 5.13 -8.18
CA GLU A 88 8.01 4.33 -9.29
C GLU A 88 8.10 2.83 -8.98
N ALA A 89 8.17 2.46 -7.70
CA ALA A 89 8.20 1.08 -7.24
C ALA A 89 6.80 0.52 -6.96
N ILE A 90 5.75 1.31 -7.12
CA ILE A 90 4.36 0.84 -6.96
C ILE A 90 3.98 0.03 -8.19
N GLY A 91 3.83 -1.27 -8.00
CA GLY A 91 3.57 -2.24 -9.05
C GLY A 91 3.66 -3.68 -8.53
N VAL A 92 3.40 -4.60 -9.45
CA VAL A 92 3.59 -6.04 -9.26
C VAL A 92 4.98 -6.38 -9.76
#